data_AF-R6YH62-F1
#
_entry.id   AF-R6YH62-F1
#
_cell.length_a   1.000
_cell.length_b   1.000
_cell.length_c   1.000
_cell.angle_alpha   90.00
_cell.angle_beta   90.00
_cell.angle_gamma   90.00
#
_symmetry.space_group_name_H-M   'P 1'
#
loop_
_entity.id
_entity.type
_entity.pdbx_description
1 polymer ?
#
loop_
_entity_poly.entity_id
_entity_poly.type
_entity_poly.pdbx_seq_one_letter_code
_entity_poly.pdbx_strand_id
1 'polypeptide(L)'
;MNELKNIKAEVDVHQTILTVDSMTGQDAVNVASTFDEALNIDGVILTKLDGDTRGGAALSIRAVTGKPIFYVGMGEKLSDLEQFYPDRMASRILGMGDVMTLIEKAEAQIDEQKAAELGKKFKNNELDFNDFLEQMQQMKKMGGLTSILSMLPGMGLPADLDIDDDALKGTEAIIYSMTKEERTKPSIINPSRKRRIAAGAGVDISEVNRLIKQFEQSKKMMKQMSGMMSGKKMKRGKFKFPFGGM
;
A
#
# COMPACT_ATOMS: atom_id res chain seq x y z
N MET A 1 38.95 24.67 4.35
CA MET A 1 38.09 25.36 5.35
C MET A 1 38.22 26.88 5.30
N ASN A 2 39.44 27.46 5.26
CA ASN A 2 39.61 28.93 5.18
C ASN A 2 38.91 29.55 3.97
N GLU A 3 38.94 28.89 2.82
CA GLU A 3 38.24 29.35 1.61
C GLU A 3 36.73 29.50 1.82
N LEU A 4 36.07 28.50 2.41
CA LEU A 4 34.63 28.55 2.71
C LEU A 4 34.28 29.64 3.73
N LYS A 5 35.15 29.88 4.72
CA LYS A 5 34.99 30.99 5.67
C LYS A 5 35.06 32.34 4.97
N ASN A 6 36.01 32.50 4.03
CA ASN A 6 36.12 33.72 3.24
C ASN A 6 34.88 33.93 2.36
N ILE A 7 34.38 32.89 1.69
CA ILE A 7 33.16 32.98 0.87
C ILE A 7 31.96 33.41 1.72
N LYS A 8 31.78 32.80 2.91
CA LYS A 8 30.68 33.16 3.82
C LYS A 8 30.80 34.58 4.37
N ALA A 9 32.03 35.12 4.49
CA ALA A 9 32.25 36.48 4.94
C ALA A 9 31.99 37.54 3.85
N GLU A 10 32.23 37.19 2.59
CA GLU A 10 32.08 38.10 1.44
C GLU A 10 30.67 38.09 0.81
N VAL A 11 29.88 37.04 1.05
CA VAL A 11 28.55 36.86 0.45
C VAL A 11 27.50 36.62 1.52
N ASP A 12 26.32 37.23 1.34
CA ASP A 12 25.16 36.98 2.20
C ASP A 12 24.55 35.59 1.94
N VAL A 13 24.86 34.63 2.82
CA VAL A 13 24.41 33.25 2.71
C VAL A 13 23.19 33.03 3.60
N HIS A 14 22.05 32.73 2.97
CA HIS A 14 20.80 32.47 3.68
C HIS A 14 20.75 31.07 4.31
N GLN A 15 21.34 30.07 3.64
CA GLN A 15 21.42 28.70 4.14
C GLN A 15 22.74 28.05 3.75
N THR A 16 23.44 27.47 4.73
CA THR A 16 24.60 26.60 4.54
C THR A 16 24.17 25.15 4.72
N ILE A 17 24.19 24.37 3.64
CA ILE A 17 23.79 22.96 3.69
C ILE A 17 25.02 22.09 3.44
N LEU A 18 25.28 21.16 4.36
CA LEU A 18 26.38 20.21 4.21
C LEU A 18 25.89 18.95 3.49
N THR A 19 26.58 18.53 2.43
CA THR A 19 26.30 17.26 1.75
C THR A 19 27.32 16.21 2.20
N VAL A 20 26.83 15.04 2.65
CA VAL A 20 27.67 13.97 3.18
C VAL A 20 27.29 12.61 2.60
N ASP A 21 28.28 11.77 2.30
CA ASP A 21 28.08 10.40 1.85
C ASP A 21 27.76 9.48 3.03
N SER A 22 26.59 8.83 3.02
CA SER A 22 26.20 7.93 4.12
C SER A 22 27.08 6.69 4.24
N MET A 23 27.81 6.29 3.18
CA MET A 23 28.74 5.17 3.24
C MET A 23 29.98 5.46 4.09
N THR A 24 30.31 6.73 4.33
CA THR A 24 31.49 7.11 5.13
C THR A 24 31.33 6.84 6.63
N GLY A 25 30.14 6.43 7.09
CA GLY A 25 29.95 5.90 8.45
C GLY A 25 30.36 6.89 9.54
N GLN A 26 31.32 6.50 10.40
CA GLN A 26 31.77 7.36 11.51
C GLN A 26 32.58 8.57 11.07
N ASP A 27 33.26 8.52 9.92
CA ASP A 27 34.05 9.67 9.44
C ASP A 27 33.15 10.83 9.01
N ALA A 28 31.94 10.52 8.56
CA ALA A 28 30.88 11.47 8.26
C ALA A 28 30.58 12.40 9.46
N VAL A 29 30.68 11.85 10.67
CA VAL A 29 30.40 12.56 11.93
C VAL A 29 31.48 13.61 12.22
N ASN A 30 32.75 13.24 12.04
CA ASN A 30 33.88 14.14 12.25
C ASN A 30 33.86 15.30 11.25
N VAL A 31 33.55 15.00 9.99
CA VAL A 31 33.36 16.01 8.95
C VAL A 31 32.21 16.94 9.33
N ALA A 32 31.05 16.39 9.70
CA ALA A 32 29.89 17.19 10.05
C ALA A 32 30.15 18.12 11.26
N SER A 33 30.80 17.63 12.32
CA SER A 33 31.20 18.45 13.48
C SER A 33 32.15 19.57 13.08
N THR A 34 33.20 19.24 12.33
CA THR A 34 34.21 20.23 11.90
C THR A 34 33.61 21.32 11.04
N PHE A 35 32.67 20.97 10.14
CA PHE A 35 31.98 21.93 9.28
C PHE A 35 30.98 22.78 10.07
N ASP A 36 30.24 22.20 11.00
CA ASP A 36 29.31 22.96 11.83
C ASP A 36 30.05 23.95 12.75
N GLU A 37 31.15 23.54 13.38
CA GLU A 37 31.98 24.44 14.19
C GLU A 37 32.59 25.57 13.36
N ALA A 38 33.02 25.28 12.13
CA ALA A 38 33.71 26.26 11.30
C ALA A 38 32.76 27.22 10.57
N LEU A 39 31.58 26.74 10.16
CA LEU A 39 30.68 27.44 9.25
C LEU A 39 29.26 27.59 9.78
N ASN A 40 28.91 26.97 10.91
CA ASN A 40 27.55 26.91 11.48
C ASN A 40 26.51 26.53 10.40
N ILE A 41 26.42 25.24 10.13
CA ILE A 41 25.56 24.73 9.05
C ILE A 41 24.09 24.75 9.49
N ASP A 42 23.17 24.94 8.56
CA ASP A 42 21.73 25.00 8.84
C ASP A 42 21.06 23.63 8.70
N GLY A 43 21.68 22.72 7.94
CA GLY A 43 21.20 21.36 7.77
C GLY A 43 22.12 20.51 6.90
N VAL A 44 21.70 19.26 6.73
CA VAL A 44 22.49 18.23 6.05
C VAL A 44 21.66 17.56 4.95
N ILE A 45 22.34 17.18 3.86
CA ILE A 45 21.83 16.27 2.83
C ILE A 45 22.71 15.03 2.84
N LEU A 46 22.09 13.85 2.92
CA LEU A 46 22.82 12.58 2.87
C LEU A 46 22.69 11.96 1.48
N THR A 47 23.79 11.50 0.91
CA THR A 47 23.77 10.82 -0.40
C THR A 47 24.11 9.34 -0.24
N LYS A 48 23.67 8.50 -1.19
CA LYS A 48 23.94 7.05 -1.23
C LYS A 48 23.34 6.27 -0.06
N LEU A 49 22.16 6.70 0.37
CA LEU A 49 21.47 6.10 1.50
C LEU A 49 20.85 4.74 1.16
N ASP A 50 20.71 4.42 -0.12
CA ASP A 50 20.42 3.07 -0.62
C ASP A 50 21.51 2.07 -0.23
N GLY A 51 22.78 2.48 -0.24
CA GLY A 51 23.94 1.65 0.14
C GLY A 51 24.20 1.54 1.65
N ASP A 52 23.70 2.46 2.47
CA ASP A 52 23.84 2.39 3.93
C ASP A 52 22.80 1.42 4.53
N THR A 53 23.25 0.19 4.82
CA THR A 53 22.39 -0.89 5.33
C THR A 53 21.82 -0.65 6.72
N ARG A 54 22.25 0.39 7.45
CA ARG A 54 21.80 0.61 8.84
C ARG A 54 21.46 2.05 9.21
N GLY A 55 21.45 2.98 8.26
CA GLY A 55 21.09 4.40 8.49
C GLY A 55 21.90 5.08 9.59
N GLY A 56 23.07 4.52 9.94
CA GLY A 56 23.84 4.90 11.13
C GLY A 56 24.44 6.29 10.99
N ALA A 57 24.88 6.64 9.78
CA ALA A 57 25.44 7.96 9.49
C ALA A 57 24.41 9.08 9.75
N ALA A 58 23.15 8.86 9.38
CA ALA A 58 22.08 9.83 9.59
C ALA A 58 21.87 10.13 11.08
N LEU A 59 21.78 9.07 11.90
CA LEU A 59 21.59 9.20 13.33
C LEU A 59 22.79 9.87 14.00
N SER A 60 24.01 9.45 13.64
CA SER A 60 25.23 9.99 14.25
C SER A 60 25.46 11.46 13.91
N ILE A 61 25.23 11.88 12.66
CA ILE A 61 25.34 13.29 12.27
C ILE A 61 24.31 14.13 13.02
N ARG A 62 23.06 13.67 13.10
CA ARG A 62 22.00 14.37 13.84
C ARG A 62 22.33 14.50 15.32
N ALA A 63 22.88 13.44 15.92
CA ALA A 63 23.24 13.41 17.34
C ALA A 63 24.38 14.37 17.68
N VAL A 64 25.39 14.50 16.80
CA VAL A 64 26.57 15.34 17.06
C VAL A 64 26.33 16.80 16.68
N THR A 65 25.77 17.06 15.50
CA THR A 65 25.58 18.43 15.01
C THR A 65 24.32 19.09 15.57
N GLY A 66 23.30 18.30 15.93
CA GLY A 66 22.00 18.85 16.31
C GLY A 66 21.30 19.59 15.17
N LYS A 67 21.74 19.43 13.91
CA LYS A 67 21.16 20.06 12.71
C LYS A 67 20.18 19.13 11.99
N PRO A 68 19.13 19.65 11.33
CA PRO A 68 18.16 18.83 10.61
C PRO A 68 18.78 18.20 9.35
N ILE A 69 18.27 17.03 8.96
CA ILE A 69 18.54 16.45 7.64
C ILE A 69 17.36 16.83 6.74
N PHE A 70 17.63 17.49 5.61
CA PHE A 70 16.59 17.97 4.71
C PHE A 70 16.21 16.94 3.64
N TYR A 71 17.23 16.36 2.98
CA TYR A 71 17.05 15.45 1.87
C TYR A 71 18.00 14.26 1.95
N VAL A 72 17.62 13.18 1.27
CA VAL A 72 18.39 11.96 1.12
C VAL A 72 18.43 11.53 -0.34
N GLY A 73 19.63 11.19 -0.82
CA GLY A 73 19.83 10.59 -2.13
C GLY A 73 19.74 9.07 -2.03
N MET A 74 18.74 8.51 -2.69
CA MET A 74 18.41 7.08 -2.74
C MET A 74 18.94 6.39 -4.02
N GLY A 75 19.74 7.08 -4.82
CA GLY A 75 20.26 6.57 -6.09
C GLY A 75 21.03 7.64 -6.85
N GLU A 76 21.31 7.36 -8.13
CA GLU A 76 22.13 8.21 -9.00
C GLU A 76 21.31 9.18 -9.85
N LYS A 77 20.00 8.94 -10.02
CA LYS A 77 19.17 9.79 -10.89
C LYS A 77 18.74 11.04 -10.15
N LEU A 78 18.43 12.10 -10.91
CA LEU A 78 17.88 13.35 -10.36
C LEU A 78 16.56 13.14 -9.61
N SER A 79 15.79 12.11 -9.97
CA SER A 79 14.55 11.70 -9.30
C SER A 79 14.76 11.08 -7.92
N ASP A 80 15.99 10.69 -7.59
CA ASP A 80 16.28 9.86 -6.42
C ASP A 80 16.66 10.73 -5.19
N LEU A 81 16.60 12.06 -5.33
CA LEU A 81 16.70 12.98 -4.21
C LEU A 81 15.32 13.14 -3.56
N GLU A 82 15.15 12.52 -2.40
CA GLU A 82 13.90 12.51 -1.65
C GLU A 82 14.00 13.38 -0.39
N GLN A 83 12.86 13.90 0.08
CA GLN A 83 12.80 14.56 1.37
C GLN A 83 13.08 13.56 2.50
N PHE A 84 13.83 13.99 3.52
CA PHE A 84 14.11 13.14 4.67
C PHE A 84 12.89 13.02 5.59
N TYR A 85 12.52 11.78 5.90
CA TYR A 85 11.46 11.45 6.85
C TYR A 85 12.04 10.63 8.02
N PRO A 86 12.12 11.20 9.25
CA PRO A 86 12.66 10.50 10.42
C PRO A 86 11.97 9.17 10.71
N ASP A 87 10.64 9.12 10.58
CA ASP A 87 9.86 7.91 10.85
C ASP A 87 10.24 6.77 9.91
N ARG A 88 10.37 7.06 8.61
CA ARG A 88 10.80 6.06 7.60
C ARG A 88 12.22 5.57 7.88
N MET A 89 13.12 6.47 8.27
CA MET A 89 14.48 6.12 8.65
C MET A 89 14.47 5.20 9.87
N ALA A 90 13.74 5.54 10.93
CA ALA A 90 13.62 4.71 12.12
C ALA A 90 13.07 3.31 11.79
N SER A 91 12.02 3.23 10.96
CA SER A 91 11.48 1.96 10.50
C SER A 91 12.50 1.12 9.74
N ARG A 92 13.30 1.75 8.87
CA ARG A 92 14.36 1.08 8.11
C ARG A 92 15.47 0.53 9.02
N ILE A 93 15.91 1.33 10.00
CA ILE A 93 16.96 0.94 10.97
C ILE A 93 16.51 -0.20 11.87
N LEU A 94 15.28 -0.12 12.39
CA LEU A 94 14.72 -1.13 13.29
C LEU A 94 14.35 -2.44 12.56
N GLY A 95 14.56 -2.52 11.24
CA GLY A 95 14.06 -3.64 10.44
C GLY A 95 12.53 -3.72 10.41
N MET A 96 11.84 -2.69 10.93
CA MET A 96 10.39 -2.56 10.91
C MET A 96 9.88 -2.14 9.54
N GLY A 97 10.70 -2.12 8.49
CA GLY A 97 10.20 -2.07 7.10
C GLY A 97 9.22 -3.21 6.81
N ASP A 98 9.47 -4.40 7.38
CA ASP A 98 8.55 -5.55 7.32
C ASP A 98 7.45 -5.49 8.38
N VAL A 99 7.72 -4.93 9.56
CA VAL A 99 6.74 -4.90 10.66
C VAL A 99 5.73 -3.76 10.50
N MET A 100 6.12 -2.60 9.94
CA MET A 100 5.19 -1.56 9.51
C MET A 100 4.41 -2.01 8.28
N THR A 101 4.98 -2.72 7.30
CA THR A 101 4.11 -3.30 6.24
C THR A 101 3.21 -4.40 6.77
N LEU A 102 3.59 -5.16 7.81
CA LEU A 102 2.72 -6.16 8.45
C LEU A 102 1.67 -5.53 9.37
N ILE A 103 1.98 -4.43 10.07
CA ILE A 103 1.06 -3.67 10.91
C ILE A 103 0.18 -2.79 10.05
N GLU A 104 0.68 -2.13 9.01
CA GLU A 104 -0.12 -1.44 7.99
C GLU A 104 -0.94 -2.45 7.19
N LYS A 105 -0.48 -3.67 6.89
CA LYS A 105 -1.35 -4.71 6.28
C LYS A 105 -2.35 -5.29 7.27
N ALA A 106 -2.04 -5.33 8.57
CA ALA A 106 -2.97 -5.78 9.61
C ALA A 106 -4.02 -4.71 9.97
N GLU A 107 -3.61 -3.44 10.02
CA GLU A 107 -4.45 -2.26 10.28
C GLU A 107 -5.21 -1.84 9.02
N ALA A 108 -4.64 -1.97 7.82
CA ALA A 108 -5.35 -1.72 6.56
C ALA A 108 -6.30 -2.85 6.14
N GLN A 109 -6.32 -3.99 6.84
CA GLN A 109 -7.30 -5.05 6.59
C GLN A 109 -8.36 -5.25 7.67
N ILE A 110 -8.30 -4.57 8.81
CA ILE A 110 -9.39 -4.66 9.79
C ILE A 110 -9.67 -3.27 10.35
N ASP A 111 -10.37 -2.47 9.54
CA ASP A 111 -11.25 -1.45 10.08
C ASP A 111 -12.35 -2.20 10.84
N GLU A 112 -12.17 -2.38 12.15
CA GLU A 112 -12.99 -3.22 13.03
C GLU A 112 -14.48 -2.85 12.92
N GLN A 113 -14.76 -1.58 12.56
CA GLN A 113 -16.09 -1.07 12.27
C GLN A 113 -16.61 -1.54 10.91
N LYS A 114 -15.82 -1.43 9.83
CA LYS A 114 -16.23 -1.97 8.51
C LYS A 114 -16.31 -3.48 8.50
N ALA A 115 -15.44 -4.19 9.20
CA ALA A 115 -15.51 -5.64 9.35
C ALA A 115 -16.79 -6.06 10.12
N ALA A 116 -17.19 -5.29 11.14
CA ALA A 116 -18.45 -5.50 11.84
C ALA A 116 -19.69 -5.15 10.98
N GLU A 117 -19.64 -4.08 10.18
CA GLU A 117 -20.71 -3.70 9.24
C GLU A 117 -20.86 -4.70 8.10
N LEU A 118 -19.75 -5.08 7.45
CA LEU A 118 -19.71 -6.15 6.48
C LEU A 118 -20.21 -7.45 7.11
N GLY A 119 -19.78 -7.80 8.33
CA GLY A 119 -20.26 -8.96 9.08
C GLY A 119 -21.77 -8.95 9.36
N LYS A 120 -22.36 -7.77 9.64
CA LYS A 120 -23.80 -7.58 9.78
C LYS A 120 -24.53 -7.73 8.44
N LYS A 121 -24.02 -7.10 7.37
CA LYS A 121 -24.57 -7.24 6.01
C LYS A 121 -24.48 -8.67 5.48
N PHE A 122 -23.39 -9.38 5.80
CA PHE A 122 -23.19 -10.81 5.52
C PHE A 122 -24.26 -11.66 6.21
N LYS A 123 -24.52 -11.41 7.50
CA LYS A 123 -25.59 -12.09 8.24
C LYS A 123 -26.99 -11.80 7.69
N ASN A 124 -27.21 -10.59 7.17
CA ASN A 124 -28.51 -10.14 6.65
C ASN A 124 -28.75 -10.46 5.16
N ASN A 125 -27.79 -11.05 4.44
CA ASN A 125 -27.85 -11.31 2.98
C ASN A 125 -28.03 -10.04 2.11
N GLU A 126 -27.64 -8.88 2.62
CA GLU A 126 -27.81 -7.58 1.97
C GLU A 126 -26.53 -7.14 1.25
N LEU A 127 -26.02 -8.01 0.36
CA LEU A 127 -24.95 -7.61 -0.55
C LEU A 127 -25.52 -6.78 -1.68
N ASP A 128 -24.91 -5.61 -1.90
CA ASP A 128 -25.27 -4.62 -2.91
C ASP A 128 -24.10 -4.29 -3.86
N PHE A 129 -24.34 -3.45 -4.89
CA PHE A 129 -23.30 -3.09 -5.86
C PHE A 129 -22.22 -2.16 -5.28
N ASN A 130 -22.49 -1.44 -4.19
CA ASN A 130 -21.47 -0.62 -3.53
C ASN A 130 -20.46 -1.52 -2.82
N ASP A 131 -20.93 -2.55 -2.12
CA ASP A 131 -20.07 -3.54 -1.46
C ASP A 131 -19.21 -4.28 -2.50
N PHE A 132 -19.79 -4.61 -3.66
CA PHE A 132 -19.07 -5.24 -4.76
C PHE A 132 -17.99 -4.31 -5.36
N LEU A 133 -18.29 -3.03 -5.52
CA LEU A 133 -17.35 -2.01 -5.99
C LEU A 133 -16.19 -1.83 -5.01
N GLU A 134 -16.48 -1.74 -3.71
CA GLU A 134 -15.46 -1.61 -2.66
C GLU A 134 -14.52 -2.81 -2.64
N GLN A 135 -15.06 -4.04 -2.74
CA GLN A 135 -14.24 -5.25 -2.82
C GLN A 135 -13.31 -5.25 -4.04
N MET A 136 -13.78 -4.82 -5.20
CA MET A 136 -12.93 -4.72 -6.40
C MET A 136 -11.86 -3.65 -6.26
N GLN A 137 -12.18 -2.50 -5.67
CA GLN A 137 -11.19 -1.44 -5.41
C GLN A 137 -10.13 -1.86 -4.39
N GLN A 138 -10.51 -2.64 -3.37
CA GLN A 138 -9.56 -3.23 -2.42
C GLN A 138 -8.61 -4.21 -3.12
N MET A 139 -9.13 -5.09 -3.99
CA MET A 139 -8.29 -5.98 -4.79
C MET A 139 -7.33 -5.23 -5.72
N LYS A 140 -7.79 -4.12 -6.34
CA LYS A 140 -6.95 -3.24 -7.15
C LYS A 140 -5.82 -2.60 -6.34
N LYS A 141 -6.11 -2.10 -5.14
CA LYS A 141 -5.11 -1.49 -4.23
C LYS A 141 -4.04 -2.48 -3.76
N MET A 142 -4.38 -3.76 -3.66
CA MET A 142 -3.44 -4.82 -3.27
C MET A 142 -2.54 -5.30 -4.43
N GLY A 143 -2.65 -4.72 -5.63
CA GLY A 143 -1.79 -5.04 -6.77
C GLY A 143 -2.33 -6.15 -7.69
N GLY A 144 -3.65 -6.30 -7.77
CA GLY A 144 -4.30 -7.24 -8.69
C GLY A 144 -4.17 -8.73 -8.29
N LEU A 145 -4.84 -9.61 -9.04
CA LEU A 145 -4.78 -11.07 -8.83
C LEU A 145 -3.34 -11.62 -8.94
N THR A 146 -2.48 -10.90 -9.65
CA THR A 146 -1.06 -11.19 -9.87
C THR A 146 -0.24 -11.17 -8.58
N SER A 147 -0.50 -10.22 -7.67
CA SER A 147 0.20 -10.14 -6.39
C SER A 147 -0.22 -11.27 -5.45
N ILE A 148 -1.51 -11.61 -5.43
CA ILE A 148 -2.06 -12.70 -4.61
C ILE A 148 -1.58 -14.08 -5.11
N LEU A 149 -1.50 -14.29 -6.44
CA LEU A 149 -0.96 -15.53 -7.03
C LEU A 149 0.56 -15.66 -6.82
N SER A 150 1.31 -14.55 -6.84
CA SER A 150 2.76 -14.58 -6.54
C SER A 150 3.09 -14.93 -5.08
N MET A 151 2.10 -14.84 -4.18
CA MET A 151 2.22 -15.20 -2.76
C MET A 151 1.82 -16.65 -2.43
N LEU A 152 1.28 -17.42 -3.39
CA LEU A 152 0.92 -18.83 -3.20
C LEU A 152 2.09 -19.76 -3.60
N PRO A 153 2.79 -20.40 -2.64
CA PRO A 153 3.91 -21.27 -2.96
C PRO A 153 3.41 -22.55 -3.65
N GLY A 154 3.92 -22.84 -4.85
CA GLY A 154 3.75 -24.14 -5.52
C GLY A 154 2.81 -24.20 -6.73
N MET A 155 2.23 -23.08 -7.16
CA MET A 155 1.55 -22.99 -8.47
C MET A 155 2.32 -22.04 -9.38
N GLY A 156 3.09 -22.60 -10.32
CA GLY A 156 3.67 -21.84 -11.42
C GLY A 156 2.55 -21.24 -12.27
N LEU A 157 2.55 -19.92 -12.43
CA LEU A 157 1.67 -19.23 -13.36
C LEU A 157 2.05 -19.61 -14.80
N PRO A 158 1.11 -19.96 -15.69
CA PRO A 158 1.31 -19.76 -17.12
C PRO A 158 1.57 -18.27 -17.35
N ALA A 159 2.65 -17.94 -18.06
CA ALA A 159 3.15 -16.57 -18.22
C ALA A 159 2.22 -15.61 -19.01
N ASP A 160 1.07 -16.09 -19.51
CA ASP A 160 0.22 -15.37 -20.46
C ASP A 160 -1.21 -15.09 -19.94
N LEU A 161 -1.40 -14.95 -18.63
CA LEU A 161 -2.66 -14.41 -18.09
C LEU A 161 -2.51 -12.90 -17.89
N ASP A 162 -2.57 -12.17 -18.99
CA ASP A 162 -2.77 -10.71 -18.99
C ASP A 162 -4.18 -10.43 -18.46
N ILE A 163 -4.29 -10.28 -17.13
CA ILE A 163 -5.53 -9.82 -16.51
C ILE A 163 -5.55 -8.31 -16.72
N ASP A 164 -6.28 -7.92 -17.76
CA ASP A 164 -6.45 -6.54 -18.20
C ASP A 164 -6.94 -5.65 -17.04
N ASP A 165 -6.06 -4.79 -16.52
CA ASP A 165 -6.36 -3.81 -15.47
C ASP A 165 -7.48 -2.84 -15.91
N ASP A 166 -7.73 -2.71 -17.22
CA ASP A 166 -8.80 -1.89 -17.79
C ASP A 166 -10.19 -2.54 -17.67
N ALA A 167 -10.28 -3.87 -17.48
CA ALA A 167 -11.56 -4.56 -17.28
C ALA A 167 -12.27 -4.09 -16.00
N LEU A 168 -11.50 -3.67 -15.00
CA LEU A 168 -12.04 -3.09 -13.77
C LEU A 168 -12.61 -1.69 -14.02
N LYS A 169 -11.96 -0.86 -14.85
CA LYS A 169 -12.45 0.51 -15.17
C LYS A 169 -13.82 0.47 -15.85
N GLY A 170 -14.03 -0.45 -16.79
CA GLY A 170 -15.33 -0.63 -17.45
C GLY A 170 -16.43 -1.02 -16.46
N THR A 171 -16.10 -1.89 -15.50
CA THR A 171 -17.04 -2.29 -14.46
C THR A 171 -17.39 -1.14 -13.51
N GLU A 172 -16.39 -0.35 -13.11
CA GLU A 172 -16.59 0.85 -12.29
C GLU A 172 -17.52 1.85 -13.00
N ALA A 173 -17.31 2.11 -14.29
CA ALA A 173 -18.14 3.00 -15.09
C ALA A 173 -19.62 2.57 -15.14
N ILE A 174 -19.87 1.27 -15.26
CA ILE A 174 -21.24 0.71 -15.24
C ILE A 174 -21.91 0.93 -13.87
N ILE A 175 -21.19 0.66 -12.77
CA ILE A 175 -21.73 0.84 -11.40
C ILE A 175 -21.98 2.32 -11.10
N TYR A 176 -21.06 3.21 -11.49
CA TYR A 176 -21.22 4.66 -11.31
C TYR A 176 -22.39 5.23 -12.12
N SER A 177 -22.78 4.59 -13.22
CA SER A 177 -23.95 4.95 -14.04
C SER A 177 -25.30 4.51 -13.45
N MET A 178 -25.29 3.79 -12.33
CA MET A 178 -26.49 3.43 -11.57
C MET A 178 -26.86 4.49 -10.54
N THR A 179 -28.16 4.60 -10.23
CA THR A 179 -28.67 5.39 -9.11
C THR A 179 -28.42 4.68 -7.77
N LYS A 180 -28.48 5.42 -6.65
CA LYS A 180 -28.29 4.85 -5.30
C LYS A 180 -29.26 3.71 -5.00
N GLU A 181 -30.51 3.82 -5.46
CA GLU A 181 -31.52 2.76 -5.29
C GLU A 181 -31.19 1.50 -6.10
N GLU A 182 -30.69 1.66 -7.32
CA GLU A 182 -30.29 0.52 -8.17
C GLU A 182 -29.04 -0.17 -7.64
N ARG A 183 -28.12 0.59 -7.02
CA ARG A 183 -26.93 0.01 -6.38
C ARG A 183 -27.29 -0.79 -5.13
N THR A 184 -28.15 -0.24 -4.28
CA THR A 184 -28.58 -0.88 -3.02
C THR A 184 -29.54 -2.05 -3.24
N LYS A 185 -30.38 -1.99 -4.28
CA LYS A 185 -31.34 -3.05 -4.63
C LYS A 185 -31.17 -3.52 -6.08
N PRO A 186 -30.25 -4.46 -6.34
CA PRO A 186 -30.03 -5.00 -7.68
C PRO A 186 -31.28 -5.59 -8.36
N SER A 187 -32.29 -6.00 -7.59
CA SER A 187 -33.54 -6.59 -8.08
C SER A 187 -34.44 -5.64 -8.86
N ILE A 188 -34.28 -4.31 -8.74
CA ILE A 188 -35.12 -3.33 -9.46
C ILE A 188 -34.63 -3.07 -10.89
N ILE A 189 -33.50 -3.64 -11.30
CA ILE A 189 -32.88 -3.39 -12.61
C ILE A 189 -33.65 -4.14 -13.71
N ASN A 190 -34.56 -3.43 -14.36
CA ASN A 190 -35.31 -3.90 -15.53
C ASN A 190 -34.57 -3.60 -16.86
N PRO A 191 -35.01 -4.14 -18.01
CA PRO A 191 -34.37 -3.90 -19.30
C PRO A 191 -34.26 -2.42 -19.71
N SER A 192 -35.23 -1.58 -19.32
CA SER A 192 -35.18 -0.13 -19.57
C SER A 192 -34.04 0.55 -18.80
N ARG A 193 -33.87 0.21 -17.51
CA ARG A 193 -32.77 0.69 -16.67
C ARG A 193 -31.42 0.21 -17.19
N LYS A 194 -31.32 -1.04 -17.67
CA LYS A 194 -30.08 -1.56 -18.28
C LYS A 194 -29.64 -0.74 -19.49
N ARG A 195 -30.57 -0.35 -20.38
CA ARG A 195 -30.26 0.53 -21.52
C ARG A 195 -29.76 1.90 -21.08
N ARG A 196 -30.37 2.49 -20.05
CA ARG A 196 -29.93 3.78 -19.49
C ARG A 196 -28.52 3.68 -18.88
N ILE A 197 -28.25 2.61 -18.12
CA ILE A 197 -26.94 2.36 -17.51
C ILE A 197 -25.87 2.15 -18.59
N ALA A 198 -26.17 1.35 -19.61
CA ALA A 198 -25.27 1.09 -20.75
C ALA A 198 -24.91 2.39 -21.48
N ALA A 199 -25.92 3.23 -21.77
CA ALA A 199 -25.71 4.53 -22.41
C ALA A 199 -24.90 5.51 -21.52
N GLY A 200 -25.11 5.49 -20.20
CA GLY A 200 -24.35 6.33 -19.26
C GLY A 200 -22.89 5.90 -19.09
N ALA A 201 -22.62 4.59 -19.21
CA ALA A 201 -21.28 4.03 -19.11
C ALA A 201 -20.53 3.94 -20.45
N GLY A 202 -21.20 4.20 -21.58
CA GLY A 202 -20.61 4.12 -22.92
C GLY A 202 -20.36 2.69 -23.39
N VAL A 203 -21.12 1.71 -22.90
CA VAL A 203 -20.94 0.27 -23.18
C VAL A 203 -22.18 -0.35 -23.80
N ASP A 204 -22.06 -1.57 -24.33
CA ASP A 204 -23.21 -2.32 -24.82
C ASP A 204 -24.06 -2.90 -23.67
N ILE A 205 -25.36 -3.11 -23.93
CA ILE A 205 -26.28 -3.71 -22.93
C ILE A 205 -25.84 -5.12 -22.49
N SER A 206 -25.11 -5.86 -23.34
CA SER A 206 -24.54 -7.17 -23.05
C SER A 206 -23.51 -7.12 -21.91
N GLU A 207 -22.72 -6.05 -21.82
CA GLU A 207 -21.74 -5.86 -20.75
C GLU A 207 -22.43 -5.64 -19.40
N VAL A 208 -23.49 -4.82 -19.39
CA VAL A 208 -24.33 -4.62 -18.20
C VAL A 208 -24.97 -5.94 -17.76
N ASN A 209 -25.41 -6.78 -18.70
CA ASN A 209 -25.95 -8.10 -18.38
C ASN A 209 -24.88 -9.06 -17.82
N ARG A 210 -23.65 -9.00 -18.33
CA ARG A 210 -22.53 -9.79 -17.84
C ARG A 210 -22.19 -9.42 -16.40
N LEU A 211 -22.13 -8.12 -16.10
CA LEU A 211 -21.89 -7.63 -14.74
C LEU A 211 -22.97 -8.10 -13.76
N ILE A 212 -24.25 -7.97 -14.12
CA ILE A 212 -25.36 -8.40 -13.25
C ILE A 212 -25.26 -9.91 -12.96
N LYS A 213 -24.93 -10.73 -13.97
CA LYS A 213 -24.72 -12.16 -13.78
C LYS A 213 -23.54 -12.47 -12.86
N GLN A 214 -22.42 -11.76 -13.03
CA GLN A 214 -21.24 -11.92 -12.16
C GLN A 214 -21.55 -11.56 -10.71
N PHE A 215 -22.31 -10.47 -10.51
CA PHE A 215 -22.78 -10.07 -9.19
C PHE A 215 -23.71 -11.12 -8.56
N GLU A 216 -24.68 -11.65 -9.30
CA GLU A 216 -25.57 -12.72 -8.81
C GLU A 216 -24.81 -14.00 -8.46
N GLN A 217 -23.80 -14.38 -9.27
CA GLN A 217 -22.93 -15.51 -9.01
C GLN A 217 -22.10 -15.31 -7.73
N SER A 218 -21.51 -14.12 -7.57
CA SER A 218 -20.78 -13.75 -6.35
C SER A 218 -21.71 -13.82 -5.13
N LYS A 219 -22.90 -13.22 -5.22
CA LYS A 219 -23.93 -13.28 -4.16
C LYS A 219 -24.31 -14.72 -3.80
N LYS A 220 -24.43 -15.61 -4.80
CA LYS A 220 -24.73 -17.03 -4.59
C LYS A 220 -23.58 -17.76 -3.90
N MET A 221 -22.33 -17.54 -4.34
CA MET A 221 -21.13 -18.12 -3.74
C MET A 221 -20.97 -17.65 -2.29
N MET A 222 -21.15 -16.35 -2.03
CA MET A 222 -21.08 -15.76 -0.70
C MET A 222 -22.18 -16.31 0.23
N LYS A 223 -23.40 -16.53 -0.29
CA LYS A 223 -24.47 -17.19 0.46
C LYS A 223 -24.12 -18.63 0.85
N GLN A 224 -23.48 -19.39 -0.05
CA GLN A 224 -23.02 -20.75 0.23
C GLN A 224 -21.89 -20.75 1.28
N MET A 225 -20.95 -19.81 1.18
CA MET A 225 -19.84 -19.68 2.14
C MET A 225 -20.33 -19.23 3.53
N SER A 226 -21.27 -18.28 3.60
CA SER A 226 -21.93 -17.88 4.84
C SER A 226 -22.65 -19.07 5.49
N GLY A 227 -23.35 -19.90 4.71
CA GLY A 227 -24.01 -21.11 5.21
C GLY A 227 -23.05 -22.16 5.75
N MET A 228 -21.83 -22.21 5.21
CA MET A 228 -20.75 -23.11 5.65
C MET A 228 -20.03 -22.60 6.91
N MET A 229 -19.86 -21.28 7.04
CA MET A 229 -19.32 -20.60 8.23
C MET A 229 -20.33 -20.51 9.39
N SER A 230 -21.63 -20.41 9.10
CA SER A 230 -22.70 -20.36 10.12
C SER A 230 -23.23 -21.74 10.53
N GLY A 231 -22.73 -22.82 9.91
CA GLY A 231 -23.29 -24.17 10.01
C GLY A 231 -22.38 -25.17 10.71
N LYS A 232 -22.39 -25.18 12.04
CA LYS A 232 -22.48 -26.39 12.91
C LYS A 232 -21.80 -27.71 12.43
N LYS A 233 -20.59 -27.66 11.85
CA LYS A 233 -19.75 -28.84 11.52
C LYS A 233 -18.26 -28.68 11.85
N MET A 234 -17.87 -27.64 12.61
CA MET A 234 -16.58 -27.61 13.32
C MET A 234 -16.69 -28.10 14.79
N LYS A 235 -17.68 -28.92 15.11
CA LYS A 235 -17.66 -29.75 16.32
C LYS A 235 -17.56 -31.22 15.90
N ARG A 236 -16.45 -31.86 16.28
CA ARG A 236 -16.06 -33.28 16.18
C ARG A 236 -15.14 -33.62 15.01
N GLY A 237 -13.86 -33.33 15.23
CA GLY A 237 -12.75 -34.03 14.60
C GLY A 237 -11.56 -33.99 15.54
N LYS A 238 -11.55 -34.86 16.56
CA LYS A 238 -10.35 -35.13 17.36
C LYS A 238 -9.26 -35.57 16.38
N PHE A 239 -8.28 -34.71 16.13
CA PHE A 239 -7.02 -35.11 15.48
C PHE A 239 -6.28 -36.04 16.46
N LYS A 240 -6.46 -37.34 16.28
CA LYS A 240 -5.67 -38.38 16.96
C LYS A 240 -4.49 -38.66 16.04
N PHE A 241 -3.33 -38.09 16.36
CA PHE A 241 -2.06 -38.44 15.72
C PHE A 241 -1.74 -39.92 15.99
N PRO A 242 -1.41 -40.74 14.98
CA PRO A 242 -0.88 -42.08 15.18
C PRO A 242 0.62 -42.08 14.89
N PHE A 243 1.45 -41.76 15.88
CA PHE A 243 2.85 -42.18 15.91
C PHE A 243 3.28 -42.40 17.37
N GLY A 244 3.43 -43.67 17.75
CA GLY A 244 3.92 -44.10 19.05
C GLY A 244 3.82 -45.61 19.24
N GLY A 245 4.96 -46.30 19.07
CA GLY A 245 5.21 -47.72 19.37
C GLY A 245 4.80 -48.68 18.23
N MET A 246 5.62 -49.60 17.73
CA MET A 246 6.84 -50.28 18.20
C MET A 246 7.83 -50.41 17.04
#